data_AF-A0A9P0P5N7-F1
#
_entry.id   AF-A0A9P0P5N7-F1
#
_cell.length_a   1.000
_cell.length_b   1.000
_cell.length_c   1.000
_cell.angle_alpha   90.00
_cell.angle_beta   90.00
_cell.angle_gamma   90.00
#
_symmetry.space_group_name_H-M   'P 1'
#
loop_
_entity.id
_entity.type
_entity.pdbx_description
1 polymer ?
#
loop_
_entity_poly.entity_id
_entity_poly.type
_entity_poly.pdbx_seq_one_letter_code
_entity_poly.pdbx_strand_id
1 'polypeptide(L)'
;MVIAAVSGSLSLALTNLNRFLANPTVVSIQKDFRNWMNHLPAATGCLNEKISYEKAKKYIKSEWNVEPTDEQFSYFYDFVKTISNTTYFNLGELKRFEDDKTLAAVDMVKLVTEVHPDLSGQLVTFEKRYKAKWKLILTELGICITFNSKFANLLEIRNAGVLNNSEPEDNILKCHYLNRLCYARYDSDPNYPLKYHIHSYLDIAHINLNQFHQANISDEVEINYKMTETDASPDIRYLSPTQRRCRFDNEPLTNNLPYYSTTICFVMCRYEMALKLCGCKPFFYHFLG
;
A
#
# COMPACT_ATOMS: atom_id res chain seq x y z
N MET A 1 -30.83 48.93 29.08
CA MET A 1 -31.11 47.48 29.27
C MET A 1 -31.13 46.73 27.94
N VAL A 2 -31.85 47.21 26.90
CA VAL A 2 -31.90 46.56 25.57
C VAL A 2 -30.54 46.49 24.87
N ILE A 3 -29.77 47.58 24.86
CA ILE A 3 -28.44 47.63 24.19
C ILE A 3 -27.48 46.59 24.80
N ALA A 4 -27.46 46.46 26.13
CA ALA A 4 -26.63 45.48 26.84
C ALA A 4 -27.04 44.03 26.52
N ALA A 5 -28.33 43.77 26.37
CA ALA A 5 -28.83 42.46 25.96
C ALA A 5 -28.40 42.13 24.52
N VAL A 6 -28.56 43.07 23.59
CA VAL A 6 -28.15 42.90 22.18
C VAL A 6 -26.64 42.69 22.08
N SER A 7 -25.83 43.47 22.80
CA SER A 7 -24.37 43.29 22.80
C SER A 7 -23.95 41.94 23.39
N GLY A 8 -24.62 41.51 24.46
CA GLY A 8 -24.39 40.19 25.07
C GLY A 8 -24.72 39.05 24.12
N SER A 9 -25.90 39.11 23.48
CA SER A 9 -26.32 38.12 22.47
C SER A 9 -25.37 38.08 21.27
N LEU A 10 -24.92 39.23 20.77
CA LEU A 10 -23.97 39.29 19.66
C LEU A 10 -22.62 38.67 20.04
N SER A 11 -22.12 38.97 21.25
CA SER A 11 -20.87 38.38 21.77
C SER A 11 -20.96 36.87 21.90
N LEU A 12 -22.07 36.35 22.43
CA LEU A 12 -22.31 34.91 22.54
C LEU A 12 -22.43 34.25 21.17
N ALA A 13 -23.14 34.87 20.22
CA ALA A 13 -23.28 34.34 18.86
C ALA A 13 -21.93 34.26 18.15
N LEU A 14 -21.12 35.33 18.20
CA LEU A 14 -19.78 35.36 17.63
C LEU A 14 -18.85 34.32 18.27
N THR A 15 -18.91 34.16 19.58
CA THR A 15 -18.09 33.18 20.30
C THR A 15 -18.46 31.74 19.91
N ASN A 16 -19.76 31.43 19.83
CA ASN A 16 -20.22 30.11 19.39
C ASN A 16 -19.87 29.83 17.94
N LEU A 17 -20.00 30.82 17.06
CA LEU A 17 -19.61 30.70 15.66
C LEU A 17 -18.10 30.44 15.53
N ASN A 18 -17.27 31.19 16.25
CA ASN A 18 -15.81 30.99 16.25
C ASN A 18 -15.44 29.59 16.75
N ARG A 19 -16.12 29.08 17.79
CA ARG A 19 -15.90 27.71 18.29
C ARG A 19 -16.30 26.66 17.25
N PHE A 20 -17.45 26.84 16.59
CA PHE A 20 -17.91 25.94 15.53
C PHE A 20 -16.97 25.94 14.33
N LEU A 21 -16.47 27.10 13.91
CA LEU A 21 -15.51 27.20 12.81
C LEU A 21 -14.14 26.59 13.17
N ALA A 22 -13.70 26.71 14.42
CA ALA A 22 -12.38 26.24 14.84
C ALA A 22 -12.32 24.74 15.19
N ASN A 23 -13.35 24.21 15.87
CA ASN A 23 -13.40 22.82 16.37
C ASN A 23 -14.85 22.29 16.47
N PRO A 24 -15.49 21.91 15.33
CA PRO A 24 -16.88 21.44 15.30
C PRO A 24 -17.06 19.96 15.67
N THR A 25 -15.99 19.18 15.73
CA THR A 25 -16.05 17.72 15.89
C THR A 25 -15.88 17.27 17.34
N VAL A 26 -16.55 16.18 17.70
CA VAL A 26 -16.41 15.50 18.99
C VAL A 26 -16.07 14.03 18.78
N VAL A 27 -15.32 13.44 19.71
CA VAL A 27 -15.00 12.01 19.70
C VAL A 27 -15.90 11.30 20.70
N SER A 28 -16.65 10.29 20.24
CA SER A 28 -17.46 9.43 21.10
C SER A 28 -16.91 8.01 21.10
N ILE A 29 -16.83 7.39 22.28
CA ILE A 29 -16.47 5.98 22.39
C ILE A 29 -17.74 5.15 22.27
N GLN A 30 -17.82 4.34 21.23
CA GLN A 30 -18.89 3.36 21.07
C GLN A 30 -18.41 1.98 21.55
N LYS A 31 -19.29 1.27 22.27
CA LYS A 31 -19.06 -0.11 22.72
C LYS A 31 -20.13 -1.04 22.16
N ASP A 32 -20.51 -0.84 20.90
CA ASP A 32 -21.36 -1.83 20.23
C ASP A 32 -20.49 -3.02 19.84
N PHE A 33 -20.41 -4.01 20.71
CA PHE A 33 -19.68 -5.24 20.41
C PHE A 33 -20.57 -6.30 19.76
N ARG A 34 -21.89 -6.07 19.69
CA ARG A 34 -22.88 -7.10 19.30
C ARG A 34 -23.18 -7.10 17.81
N ASN A 35 -23.19 -5.93 17.17
CA ASN A 35 -23.50 -5.80 15.74
C ASN A 35 -22.28 -5.35 14.92
N TRP A 36 -21.14 -5.15 15.57
CA TRP A 36 -19.99 -4.51 14.93
C TRP A 36 -19.13 -5.50 14.16
N MET A 37 -18.97 -5.18 12.87
CA MET A 37 -18.13 -5.88 11.91
C MET A 37 -16.88 -5.04 11.66
N ASN A 38 -15.72 -5.52 12.09
CA ASN A 38 -14.44 -4.88 11.82
C ASN A 38 -13.87 -5.37 10.50
N HIS A 39 -13.33 -4.49 9.66
CA HIS A 39 -12.60 -4.92 8.48
C HIS A 39 -11.33 -5.65 8.89
N LEU A 40 -11.05 -6.83 8.34
CA LEU A 40 -9.77 -7.50 8.56
C LEU A 40 -8.63 -6.58 8.07
N PRO A 41 -7.48 -6.46 8.77
CA PRO A 41 -6.40 -5.61 8.30
C PRO A 41 -5.85 -6.13 6.97
N ALA A 42 -5.19 -5.24 6.24
CA ALA A 42 -4.42 -5.62 5.08
C ALA A 42 -3.07 -6.20 5.51
N ALA A 43 -2.59 -7.17 4.73
CA ALA A 43 -1.26 -7.73 4.89
C ALA A 43 -0.52 -7.61 3.56
N THR A 44 0.66 -6.99 3.60
CA THR A 44 1.54 -6.88 2.43
C THR A 44 2.85 -7.58 2.73
N GLY A 45 3.18 -8.60 1.93
CA GLY A 45 4.38 -9.40 2.02
C GLY A 45 5.32 -9.14 0.85
N CYS A 46 6.61 -9.02 1.10
CA CYS A 46 7.64 -8.95 0.07
C CYS A 46 8.60 -10.11 0.30
N LEU A 47 8.97 -10.81 -0.77
CA LEU A 47 10.00 -11.84 -0.67
C LEU A 47 11.35 -11.20 -0.31
N ASN A 48 12.15 -11.90 0.49
CA ASN A 48 13.51 -11.43 0.78
C ASN A 48 14.36 -11.43 -0.50
N GLU A 49 14.22 -12.49 -1.29
CA GLU A 49 14.78 -12.59 -2.64
C GLU A 49 13.64 -12.42 -3.66
N LYS A 50 13.68 -11.31 -4.40
CA LYS A 50 12.62 -10.93 -5.36
C LYS A 50 12.87 -11.45 -6.78
N ILE A 51 13.84 -12.34 -6.95
CA ILE A 51 14.31 -12.83 -8.24
C ILE A 51 14.38 -14.36 -8.24
N SER A 52 13.88 -14.97 -9.32
CA SER A 52 14.08 -16.39 -9.62
C SER A 52 15.16 -16.55 -10.68
N TYR A 53 16.18 -17.37 -10.42
CA TYR A 53 17.29 -17.60 -11.37
C TYR A 53 16.81 -18.09 -12.74
N GLU A 54 15.88 -19.05 -12.78
CA GLU A 54 15.35 -19.61 -14.03
C GLU A 54 14.57 -18.57 -14.84
N LYS A 55 13.75 -17.76 -14.16
CA LYS A 55 12.99 -16.68 -14.82
C LYS A 55 13.91 -15.57 -15.30
N ALA A 56 14.90 -15.18 -14.50
CA ALA A 56 15.90 -14.19 -14.88
C ALA A 56 16.71 -14.64 -16.10
N LYS A 57 17.16 -15.91 -16.14
CA LYS A 57 17.85 -16.47 -17.30
C LYS A 57 16.98 -16.42 -18.57
N LYS A 58 15.70 -16.77 -18.45
CA LYS A 58 14.75 -16.69 -19.57
C LYS A 58 14.55 -15.26 -20.06
N TYR A 59 14.41 -14.31 -19.14
CA TYR A 59 14.26 -12.88 -19.45
C TYR A 59 15.50 -12.31 -20.15
N ILE A 60 16.70 -12.61 -19.62
CA ILE A 60 17.96 -12.13 -20.21
C ILE A 60 18.13 -12.67 -21.64
N LYS A 61 17.79 -13.94 -21.86
CA LYS A 61 17.82 -14.56 -23.18
C LYS A 61 16.83 -13.92 -24.15
N SER A 62 15.64 -13.52 -23.69
CA SER A 62 14.65 -12.87 -24.56
C SER A 62 14.98 -11.41 -24.89
N GLU A 63 15.55 -10.67 -23.95
CA GLU A 63 15.78 -9.23 -24.10
C GLU A 63 17.12 -8.93 -24.80
N TRP A 64 18.19 -9.64 -24.43
CA TRP A 64 19.55 -9.39 -24.92
C TRP A 64 20.17 -10.54 -25.71
N ASN A 65 19.48 -11.68 -25.85
CA ASN A 65 19.98 -12.87 -26.55
C ASN A 65 21.33 -13.39 -25.99
N VAL A 66 21.53 -13.27 -24.68
CA VAL A 66 22.72 -13.70 -23.95
C VAL A 66 22.44 -15.02 -23.22
N GLU A 67 23.38 -15.97 -23.28
CA GLU A 67 23.32 -17.24 -22.58
C GLU A 67 24.24 -17.28 -21.35
N PRO A 68 24.01 -18.18 -20.36
CA PRO A 68 24.85 -18.26 -19.16
C PRO A 68 26.33 -18.56 -19.39
N THR A 69 26.68 -19.02 -20.60
CA THR A 69 28.06 -19.27 -21.03
C THR A 69 28.81 -17.99 -21.37
N ASP A 70 28.09 -16.91 -21.67
CA ASP A 70 28.70 -15.64 -22.08
C ASP A 70 29.20 -14.85 -20.87
N GLU A 71 30.37 -14.24 -20.98
CA GLU A 71 30.93 -13.41 -19.88
C GLU A 71 30.01 -12.24 -19.51
N GLN A 72 29.23 -11.73 -20.47
CA GLN A 72 28.29 -10.63 -20.28
C GLN A 72 27.06 -11.02 -19.46
N PHE A 73 26.76 -12.32 -19.33
CA PHE A 73 25.60 -12.79 -18.57
C PHE A 73 25.65 -12.32 -17.11
N SER A 74 26.84 -12.35 -16.51
CA SER A 74 27.05 -11.91 -15.12
C SER A 74 26.64 -10.44 -14.93
N TYR A 75 26.94 -9.58 -15.90
CA TYR A 75 26.60 -8.16 -15.87
C TYR A 75 25.09 -7.93 -15.95
N PHE A 76 24.41 -8.54 -16.93
CA PHE A 76 22.95 -8.43 -17.07
C PHE A 76 22.21 -9.07 -15.90
N TYR A 77 22.73 -10.17 -15.35
CA TYR A 77 22.15 -10.79 -14.18
C TYR A 77 22.26 -9.89 -12.94
N ASP A 78 23.41 -9.23 -12.74
CA ASP A 78 23.56 -8.26 -11.65
C ASP A 78 22.61 -7.07 -11.82
N PHE A 79 22.46 -6.54 -13.05
CA PHE A 79 21.47 -5.50 -13.35
C PHE A 79 20.04 -5.92 -12.99
N VAL A 80 19.60 -7.08 -13.47
CA VAL A 80 18.26 -7.63 -13.17
C VAL A 80 18.06 -7.83 -11.66
N LYS A 81 19.09 -8.30 -10.97
CA LYS A 81 19.09 -8.48 -9.51
C LYS A 81 18.98 -7.14 -8.78
N THR A 82 19.75 -6.13 -9.18
CA THR A 82 19.70 -4.79 -8.58
C THR A 82 18.32 -4.17 -8.78
N ILE A 83 17.74 -4.21 -9.99
CA ILE A 83 16.40 -3.68 -10.25
C ILE A 83 15.36 -4.39 -9.40
N SER A 84 15.39 -5.73 -9.35
CA SER A 84 14.41 -6.52 -8.58
C SER A 84 14.49 -6.22 -7.09
N ASN A 85 15.69 -6.00 -6.55
CA ASN A 85 15.92 -5.66 -5.15
C ASN A 85 15.83 -4.15 -4.86
N THR A 86 15.54 -3.32 -5.87
CA THR A 86 15.41 -1.88 -5.67
C THR A 86 14.19 -1.55 -4.80
N THR A 87 14.42 -0.62 -3.89
CA THR A 87 13.53 0.01 -2.92
C THR A 87 13.87 1.49 -2.88
N TYR A 88 13.06 2.30 -2.20
CA TYR A 88 13.36 3.73 -2.05
C TYR A 88 14.77 4.01 -1.49
N PHE A 89 15.28 3.17 -0.57
CA PHE A 89 16.55 3.44 0.11
C PHE A 89 17.80 3.08 -0.70
N ASN A 90 17.72 2.11 -1.61
CA ASN A 90 18.85 1.60 -2.38
C ASN A 90 18.80 1.98 -3.87
N LEU A 91 18.01 3.00 -4.24
CA LEU A 91 17.99 3.58 -5.60
C LEU A 91 19.39 3.97 -6.11
N GLY A 92 20.29 4.38 -5.21
CA GLY A 92 21.65 4.77 -5.56
C GLY A 92 22.51 3.64 -6.17
N GLU A 93 22.14 2.38 -5.98
CA GLU A 93 22.85 1.24 -6.57
C GLU A 93 22.73 1.21 -8.10
N LEU A 94 21.65 1.78 -8.65
CA LEU A 94 21.41 1.86 -10.10
C LEU A 94 22.43 2.73 -10.83
N LYS A 95 23.15 3.61 -10.11
CA LYS A 95 24.17 4.48 -10.69
C LYS A 95 25.28 3.72 -11.45
N ARG A 96 25.53 2.46 -11.08
CA ARG A 96 26.54 1.61 -11.75
C ARG A 96 26.20 1.30 -13.20
N PHE A 97 24.94 1.46 -13.59
CA PHE A 97 24.40 1.13 -14.91
C PHE A 97 24.05 2.38 -15.72
N GLU A 98 24.42 3.58 -15.26
CA GLU A 98 24.04 4.86 -15.85
C GLU A 98 24.60 5.06 -17.28
N ASP A 99 25.82 4.59 -17.53
CA ASP A 99 26.52 4.82 -18.80
C ASP A 99 26.08 3.86 -19.93
N ASP A 100 25.37 2.78 -19.61
CA ASP A 100 25.00 1.76 -20.59
C ASP A 100 23.66 2.08 -21.27
N LYS A 101 23.75 2.51 -22.53
CA LYS A 101 22.58 2.84 -23.37
C LYS A 101 21.72 1.63 -23.71
N THR A 102 22.25 0.41 -23.65
CA THR A 102 21.46 -0.80 -23.93
C THR A 102 20.39 -1.05 -22.86
N LEU A 103 20.63 -0.55 -21.64
CA LEU A 103 19.74 -0.71 -20.49
C LEU A 103 18.67 0.39 -20.40
N ALA A 104 18.84 1.50 -21.14
CA ALA A 104 17.94 2.65 -21.11
C ALA A 104 16.55 2.37 -21.71
N ALA A 105 16.44 1.39 -22.62
CA ALA A 105 15.19 1.03 -23.27
C ALA A 105 14.33 0.02 -22.49
N VAL A 106 14.84 -0.47 -21.35
CA VAL A 106 14.23 -1.58 -20.60
C VAL A 106 13.02 -1.09 -19.81
N ASP A 107 11.88 -1.77 -19.99
CA ASP A 107 10.73 -1.60 -19.11
C ASP A 107 10.99 -2.29 -17.76
N MET A 108 11.39 -1.50 -16.77
CA MET A 108 11.70 -1.97 -15.42
C MET A 108 10.49 -2.64 -14.74
N VAL A 109 9.26 -2.20 -15.02
CA VAL A 109 8.05 -2.77 -14.41
C VAL A 109 7.78 -4.16 -14.98
N LYS A 110 7.92 -4.32 -16.29
CA LYS A 110 7.83 -5.62 -16.96
C LYS A 110 8.93 -6.57 -16.47
N LEU A 111 10.18 -6.08 -16.38
CA LEU A 111 11.33 -6.84 -15.89
C LEU A 111 11.05 -7.43 -14.51
N VAL A 112 10.71 -6.59 -13.51
CA VAL A 112 10.49 -7.10 -12.15
C VAL A 112 9.35 -8.09 -12.08
N THR A 113 8.32 -7.93 -12.91
CA THR A 113 7.15 -8.83 -12.94
C THR A 113 7.51 -10.20 -13.51
N GLU A 114 8.30 -10.24 -14.58
CA GLU A 114 8.66 -11.50 -15.25
C GLU A 114 9.69 -12.31 -14.47
N VAL A 115 10.59 -11.65 -13.74
CA VAL A 115 11.65 -12.33 -12.97
C VAL A 115 11.23 -12.69 -11.54
N HIS A 116 10.12 -12.14 -11.05
CA HIS A 116 9.62 -12.41 -9.71
C HIS A 116 9.27 -13.89 -9.52
N PRO A 117 9.68 -14.54 -8.41
CA PRO A 117 9.29 -15.91 -8.10
C PRO A 117 7.77 -16.09 -8.02
N ASP A 118 7.28 -17.26 -8.44
CA ASP A 118 5.88 -17.61 -8.18
C ASP A 118 5.73 -18.04 -6.73
N LEU A 119 4.77 -17.44 -6.02
CA LEU A 119 4.48 -17.80 -4.64
C LEU A 119 3.51 -18.99 -4.62
N SER A 120 3.88 -20.03 -3.88
CA SER A 120 3.02 -21.19 -3.63
C SER A 120 2.37 -21.18 -2.24
N GLY A 121 2.73 -20.23 -1.38
CA GLY A 121 2.20 -20.10 -0.02
C GLY A 121 0.70 -19.87 0.02
N GLN A 122 0.02 -20.57 0.93
CA GLN A 122 -1.44 -20.55 1.06
C GLN A 122 -1.86 -19.66 2.23
N LEU A 123 -2.75 -18.70 1.96
CA LEU A 123 -3.40 -17.90 3.01
C LEU A 123 -4.80 -18.46 3.29
N VAL A 124 -5.00 -18.90 4.52
CA VAL A 124 -6.29 -19.35 5.04
C VAL A 124 -6.80 -18.30 6.01
N THR A 125 -8.05 -17.90 5.86
CA THR A 125 -8.70 -16.97 6.80
C THR A 125 -9.82 -17.67 7.55
N PHE A 126 -10.39 -16.98 8.52
CA PHE A 126 -11.58 -17.41 9.25
C PHE A 126 -12.77 -17.77 8.34
N GLU A 127 -12.89 -17.12 7.17
CA GLU A 127 -13.90 -17.45 6.17
C GLU A 127 -13.36 -18.54 5.23
N LYS A 128 -13.69 -19.79 5.53
CA LYS A 128 -13.20 -20.97 4.78
C LYS A 128 -13.61 -20.97 3.31
N ARG A 129 -14.71 -20.31 2.95
CA ARG A 129 -15.17 -20.23 1.55
C ARG A 129 -14.38 -19.19 0.76
N TYR A 130 -13.77 -18.23 1.43
CA TYR A 130 -13.00 -17.18 0.79
C TYR A 130 -11.60 -17.69 0.48
N LYS A 131 -11.31 -17.88 -0.81
CA LYS A 131 -9.95 -18.16 -1.27
C LYS A 131 -9.22 -16.84 -1.40
N ALA A 132 -8.32 -16.58 -0.44
CA ALA A 132 -7.45 -15.43 -0.50
C ALA A 132 -6.63 -15.43 -1.80
N LYS A 133 -6.76 -14.36 -2.58
CA LYS A 133 -5.95 -14.13 -3.77
C LYS A 133 -4.94 -13.04 -3.47
N TRP A 134 -3.67 -13.40 -3.48
CA TRP A 134 -2.59 -12.43 -3.41
C TRP A 134 -2.56 -11.60 -4.69
N LYS A 135 -2.44 -10.29 -4.56
CA LYS A 135 -2.24 -9.38 -5.69
C LYS A 135 -0.81 -8.92 -5.72
N LEU A 136 -0.18 -9.05 -6.88
CA LEU A 136 1.17 -8.57 -7.12
C LEU A 136 1.14 -7.05 -7.33
N ILE A 137 1.75 -6.32 -6.40
CA ILE A 137 1.77 -4.87 -6.36
C ILE A 137 3.19 -4.36 -6.36
N LEU A 138 3.34 -3.10 -6.76
CA LEU A 138 4.62 -2.40 -6.76
C LEU A 138 4.55 -1.19 -5.84
N THR A 139 5.50 -1.09 -4.91
CA THR A 139 5.54 -0.05 -3.88
C THR A 139 6.97 0.46 -3.67
N GLU A 140 7.17 1.44 -2.78
CA GLU A 140 8.51 1.89 -2.37
C GLU A 140 9.36 0.77 -1.72
N LEU A 141 8.73 -0.32 -1.24
CA LEU A 141 9.41 -1.51 -0.74
C LEU A 141 9.87 -2.46 -1.88
N GLY A 142 9.55 -2.13 -3.14
CA GLY A 142 9.75 -2.95 -4.32
C GLY A 142 8.51 -3.75 -4.71
N ILE A 143 8.72 -4.84 -5.44
CA ILE A 143 7.67 -5.77 -5.85
C ILE A 143 7.27 -6.66 -4.66
N CYS A 144 5.97 -6.68 -4.38
CA CYS A 144 5.40 -7.32 -3.20
C CYS A 144 4.01 -7.91 -3.54
N ILE A 145 3.46 -8.69 -2.62
CA ILE A 145 2.09 -9.16 -2.67
C ILE A 145 1.26 -8.53 -1.57
N THR A 146 0.00 -8.23 -1.85
CA THR A 146 -0.93 -7.70 -0.84
C THR A 146 -2.22 -8.49 -0.79
N PHE A 147 -2.84 -8.44 0.38
CA PHE A 147 -4.10 -9.07 0.71
C PHE A 147 -4.99 -8.09 1.48
N ASN A 148 -6.28 -8.06 1.11
CA ASN A 148 -7.33 -7.33 1.82
C ASN A 148 -7.07 -5.81 1.96
N SER A 149 -6.44 -5.19 0.96
CA SER A 149 -6.25 -3.73 0.88
C SER A 149 -7.21 -3.14 -0.14
N LYS A 150 -7.94 -2.09 0.25
CA LYS A 150 -8.84 -1.34 -0.64
C LYS A 150 -8.09 -0.72 -1.84
N PHE A 151 -6.81 -0.40 -1.64
CA PHE A 151 -5.94 0.22 -2.64
C PHE A 151 -5.08 -0.79 -3.41
N ALA A 152 -5.33 -2.09 -3.28
CA ALA A 152 -4.52 -3.11 -3.97
C ALA A 152 -4.53 -2.93 -5.49
N ASN A 153 -5.69 -2.62 -6.08
CA ASN A 153 -5.82 -2.44 -7.54
C ASN A 153 -5.06 -1.22 -8.07
N LEU A 154 -4.93 -0.16 -7.26
CA LEU A 154 -4.17 1.03 -7.61
C LEU A 154 -2.68 0.70 -7.79
N LEU A 155 -2.15 -0.18 -6.95
CA LEU A 155 -0.73 -0.54 -6.92
C LEU A 155 -0.41 -1.75 -7.81
N GLU A 156 -1.44 -2.42 -8.34
CA GLU A 156 -1.30 -3.63 -9.14
C GLU A 156 -0.65 -3.34 -10.49
N ILE A 157 0.35 -4.14 -10.84
CA ILE A 157 1.16 -3.93 -12.05
C ILE A 157 0.35 -4.11 -13.34
N ARG A 158 -0.61 -5.05 -13.35
CA ARG A 158 -1.43 -5.37 -14.54
C ARG A 158 -2.48 -4.32 -14.89
N ASN A 159 -2.78 -3.40 -13.97
CA ASN A 159 -3.81 -2.37 -14.13
C ASN A 159 -3.23 -0.95 -14.22
N ALA A 160 -1.92 -0.82 -14.48
CA ALA A 160 -1.26 0.47 -14.68
C ALA A 160 -1.98 1.27 -15.79
N GLY A 161 -2.81 2.24 -15.39
CA GLY A 161 -3.58 3.10 -16.30
C GLY A 161 -5.10 3.07 -16.13
N VAL A 162 -5.67 2.14 -15.34
CA VAL A 162 -7.12 2.12 -15.05
C VAL A 162 -7.37 2.53 -13.59
N LEU A 163 -7.41 3.84 -13.35
CA LEU A 163 -7.61 4.44 -12.02
C LEU A 163 -9.02 4.24 -11.41
N ASN A 164 -9.93 3.56 -12.12
CA ASN A 164 -11.36 3.56 -11.80
C ASN A 164 -11.86 2.37 -10.96
N ASN A 165 -10.99 1.42 -10.60
CA ASN A 165 -11.43 0.20 -9.95
C ASN A 165 -10.77 0.05 -8.57
N SER A 166 -11.29 0.68 -7.51
CA SER A 166 -11.08 0.13 -6.16
C SER A 166 -11.64 -1.29 -6.11
N GLU A 167 -11.13 -2.14 -5.21
CA GLU A 167 -11.91 -3.31 -4.86
C GLU A 167 -13.28 -2.84 -4.34
N PRO A 168 -14.39 -3.44 -4.79
CA PRO A 168 -15.69 -3.20 -4.18
C PRO A 168 -15.54 -3.44 -2.66
N GLU A 169 -16.05 -2.53 -1.83
CA GLU A 169 -15.99 -2.67 -0.37
C GLU A 169 -16.59 -3.99 0.12
N ASP A 170 -17.52 -4.57 -0.65
CA ASP A 170 -18.14 -5.87 -0.39
C ASP A 170 -17.15 -7.05 -0.48
N ASN A 171 -16.01 -6.89 -1.15
CA ASN A 171 -14.97 -7.90 -1.24
C ASN A 171 -13.94 -7.83 -0.12
N ILE A 172 -13.92 -6.74 0.67
CA ILE A 172 -13.02 -6.63 1.82
C ILE A 172 -13.58 -7.48 2.96
N LEU A 173 -12.77 -8.40 3.46
CA LEU A 173 -13.17 -9.30 4.52
C LEU A 173 -13.49 -8.55 5.80
N LYS A 174 -14.63 -8.89 6.41
CA LYS A 174 -15.08 -8.32 7.68
C LYS A 174 -15.30 -9.40 8.71
N CYS A 175 -15.02 -9.02 9.93
CA CYS A 175 -14.78 -9.88 11.06
C CYS A 175 -15.68 -9.44 12.21
N HIS A 176 -16.55 -10.34 12.68
CA HIS A 176 -17.46 -10.02 13.77
C HIS A 176 -16.69 -9.96 15.09
N TYR A 177 -16.88 -8.89 15.87
CA TYR A 177 -16.11 -8.68 17.11
C TYR A 177 -16.25 -9.85 18.12
N LEU A 178 -17.44 -10.42 18.27
CA LEU A 178 -17.67 -11.56 19.19
C LEU A 178 -17.15 -12.89 18.69
N ASN A 179 -16.94 -13.04 17.38
CA ASN A 179 -16.36 -14.24 16.83
C ASN A 179 -14.87 -14.15 17.14
N ARG A 180 -14.42 -14.81 18.22
CA ARG A 180 -13.01 -14.92 18.64
C ARG A 180 -12.12 -15.67 17.64
N LEU A 181 -12.50 -15.65 16.36
CA LEU A 181 -11.95 -16.41 15.26
C LEU A 181 -11.46 -15.47 14.16
N CYS A 182 -11.18 -14.20 14.45
CA CYS A 182 -10.57 -13.31 13.47
C CYS A 182 -9.09 -13.60 13.34
N TYR A 183 -8.79 -14.69 12.63
CA TYR A 183 -7.45 -15.15 12.37
C TYR A 183 -7.16 -15.20 10.88
N ALA A 184 -5.87 -15.08 10.57
CA ALA A 184 -5.31 -15.46 9.28
C ALA A 184 -4.13 -16.38 9.53
N ARG A 185 -4.09 -17.49 8.80
CA ARG A 185 -2.99 -18.44 8.83
C ARG A 185 -2.30 -18.45 7.47
N TYR A 186 -1.02 -18.20 7.47
CA TYR A 186 -0.18 -18.28 6.29
C TYR A 186 0.71 -19.50 6.38
N ASP A 187 0.52 -20.43 5.45
CA ASP A 187 1.42 -21.55 5.23
C ASP A 187 2.46 -21.08 4.21
N SER A 188 3.69 -20.86 4.66
CA SER A 188 4.70 -20.17 3.86
C SER A 188 5.25 -21.03 2.72
N ASP A 189 5.91 -20.37 1.77
CA ASP A 189 6.49 -21.02 0.61
C ASP A 189 7.66 -21.94 1.02
N PRO A 190 7.83 -23.11 0.38
CA PRO A 190 8.92 -24.04 0.70
C PRO A 190 10.30 -23.59 0.20
N ASN A 191 10.39 -22.54 -0.62
CA ASN A 191 11.65 -22.07 -1.18
C ASN A 191 11.99 -20.64 -0.78
N TYR A 192 10.97 -19.79 -0.55
CA TYR A 192 11.18 -18.35 -0.37
C TYR A 192 10.65 -17.83 0.98
N PRO A 193 11.52 -17.26 1.84
CA PRO A 193 11.06 -16.57 3.04
C PRO A 193 10.35 -15.26 2.69
N LEU A 194 9.33 -14.93 3.47
CA LEU A 194 8.46 -13.77 3.26
C LEU A 194 8.56 -12.79 4.43
N LYS A 195 8.89 -11.54 4.13
CA LYS A 195 8.80 -10.42 5.08
C LYS A 195 7.47 -9.72 4.89
N TYR A 196 6.65 -9.62 5.93
CA TYR A 196 5.31 -9.04 5.81
C TYR A 196 5.01 -7.94 6.82
N HIS A 197 4.13 -7.04 6.42
CA HIS A 197 3.65 -5.89 7.15
C HIS A 197 2.14 -5.94 7.28
N ILE A 198 1.64 -5.71 8.48
CA ILE A 198 0.20 -5.60 8.76
C ILE A 198 -0.12 -4.10 8.83
N HIS A 199 -1.13 -3.67 8.08
CA HIS A 199 -1.57 -2.28 8.06
C HIS A 199 -3.09 -2.19 7.89
N SER A 200 -3.63 -0.98 7.99
CA SER A 200 -5.07 -0.76 7.74
C SER A 200 -5.44 -1.19 6.32
N TYR A 201 -6.68 -1.67 6.15
CA TYR A 201 -7.26 -1.96 4.84
C TYR A 201 -7.41 -0.69 3.97
N LEU A 202 -7.49 0.48 4.62
CA LEU A 202 -7.47 1.82 4.03
C LEU A 202 -6.06 2.41 3.98
N ASP A 203 -5.03 1.56 3.83
CA ASP A 203 -3.67 2.04 3.67
C ASP A 203 -2.82 1.11 2.80
N ILE A 204 -1.62 1.59 2.45
CA ILE A 204 -0.64 0.86 1.63
C ILE A 204 0.66 0.62 2.40
N ALA A 205 1.38 -0.44 2.03
CA ALA A 205 2.71 -0.68 2.57
C ALA A 205 3.71 0.34 2.05
N HIS A 206 4.53 0.87 2.96
CA HIS A 206 5.49 1.93 2.66
C HIS A 206 6.72 1.82 3.57
N ILE A 207 7.76 2.58 3.24
CA ILE A 207 9.08 2.46 3.87
C ILE A 207 9.15 2.91 5.34
N ASN A 208 8.16 3.67 5.83
CA ASN A 208 8.15 4.09 7.24
C ASN A 208 7.50 3.04 8.16
N LEU A 209 7.02 1.91 7.61
CA LEU A 209 6.55 0.78 8.40
C LEU A 209 7.75 0.06 9.03
N ASN A 210 8.13 0.52 10.23
CA ASN A 210 9.24 -0.06 10.99
C ASN A 210 8.92 -1.45 11.54
N GLN A 211 7.63 -1.78 11.71
CA GLN A 211 7.20 -3.09 12.17
C GLN A 211 6.99 -4.03 10.98
N PHE A 212 7.76 -5.10 10.99
CA PHE A 212 7.62 -6.22 10.07
C PHE A 212 7.75 -7.52 10.84
N HIS A 213 7.18 -8.55 10.25
CA HIS A 213 7.34 -9.92 10.69
C HIS A 213 7.94 -10.72 9.54
N GLN A 214 8.52 -11.87 9.87
CA GLN A 214 9.13 -12.76 8.90
C GLN A 214 8.54 -14.15 9.07
N ALA A 215 8.06 -14.71 7.96
CA ALA A 215 7.76 -16.14 7.84
C ALA A 215 8.94 -16.79 7.12
N ASN A 216 9.60 -17.75 7.76
CA ASN A 216 10.68 -18.50 7.12
C ASN A 216 10.09 -19.56 6.20
N ILE A 217 10.98 -20.34 5.59
CA ILE A 217 10.64 -21.40 4.66
C ILE A 217 9.85 -22.50 5.39
N SER A 218 8.70 -22.90 4.82
CA SER A 218 7.83 -23.97 5.37
C SER A 218 7.35 -23.73 6.81
N ASP A 219 7.25 -22.47 7.24
CA ASP A 219 6.64 -22.06 8.49
C ASP A 219 5.10 -22.03 8.36
N GLU A 220 4.41 -22.42 9.43
CA GLU A 220 2.98 -22.17 9.61
C GLU A 220 2.82 -21.00 10.59
N VAL A 221 2.34 -19.86 10.09
CA VAL A 221 2.18 -18.64 10.89
C VAL A 221 0.71 -18.31 11.05
N GLU A 222 0.19 -18.43 12.27
CA GLU A 222 -1.17 -18.00 12.62
C GLU A 222 -1.15 -16.66 13.35
N ILE A 223 -1.96 -15.72 12.86
CA ILE A 223 -2.12 -14.38 13.44
C ILE A 223 -3.56 -14.22 13.89
N ASN A 224 -3.75 -13.99 15.18
CA ASN A 224 -5.04 -13.70 15.79
C ASN A 224 -5.18 -12.18 16.00
N TYR A 225 -6.18 -11.57 15.35
CA TYR A 225 -6.36 -10.12 15.35
C TYR A 225 -7.32 -9.67 16.45
N LYS A 226 -6.89 -8.66 17.21
CA LYS A 226 -7.75 -7.87 18.09
C LYS A 226 -7.77 -6.44 17.59
N MET A 227 -8.92 -5.99 17.10
CA MET A 227 -9.05 -4.70 16.44
C MET A 227 -9.80 -3.68 17.28
N THR A 228 -9.30 -2.44 17.19
CA THR A 228 -9.96 -1.23 17.67
C THR A 228 -9.87 -0.23 16.52
N GLU A 229 -11.00 0.26 16.04
CA GLU A 229 -11.07 1.21 14.93
C GLU A 229 -11.55 2.56 15.42
N THR A 230 -11.01 3.64 14.83
CA THR A 230 -11.55 4.99 14.98
C THR A 230 -12.12 5.37 13.63
N ASP A 231 -13.45 5.44 13.56
CA ASP A 231 -14.17 5.80 12.34
C ASP A 231 -14.78 7.19 12.45
N ALA A 232 -14.95 7.85 11.31
CA ALA A 232 -15.57 9.16 11.19
C ALA A 232 -17.02 9.01 10.73
N SER A 233 -17.97 9.56 11.50
CA SER A 233 -19.38 9.55 11.09
C SER A 233 -19.55 10.21 9.72
N PRO A 234 -20.29 9.60 8.77
CA PRO A 234 -20.61 10.22 7.48
C PRO A 234 -21.24 11.61 7.62
N ASP A 235 -21.90 11.88 8.76
CA ASP A 235 -22.53 13.17 9.05
C ASP A 235 -21.52 14.31 9.08
N ILE A 236 -20.23 14.09 9.36
CA ILE A 236 -19.25 15.19 9.39
C ILE A 236 -18.80 15.65 7.99
N ARG A 237 -19.29 15.01 6.92
CA ARG A 237 -18.94 15.35 5.52
C ARG A 237 -19.39 16.75 5.10
N TYR A 238 -20.41 17.33 5.75
CA TYR A 238 -20.80 18.73 5.46
C TYR A 238 -19.74 19.75 5.91
N LEU A 239 -18.81 19.35 6.78
CA LEU A 239 -17.69 20.19 7.21
C LEU A 239 -16.52 20.07 6.23
N SER A 240 -15.90 21.21 5.93
CA SER A 240 -14.67 21.21 5.13
C SER A 240 -13.56 20.40 5.80
N PRO A 241 -12.66 19.74 5.04
CA PRO A 241 -11.51 19.03 5.60
C PRO A 241 -10.67 19.88 6.57
N THR A 242 -10.58 21.19 6.34
CA THR A 242 -9.89 22.14 7.23
C THR A 242 -10.57 22.32 8.57
N GLN A 243 -11.91 22.29 8.63
CA GLN A 243 -12.67 22.44 9.88
C GLN A 243 -12.60 21.17 10.74
N ARG A 244 -12.75 19.98 10.12
CA ARG A 244 -12.71 18.69 10.84
C ARG A 244 -11.32 18.09 10.98
N ARG A 245 -10.31 18.68 10.33
CA ARG A 245 -8.89 18.27 10.38
C ARG A 245 -8.62 16.82 9.99
N CYS A 246 -9.52 16.21 9.21
CA CYS A 246 -9.38 14.87 8.66
C CYS A 246 -9.95 14.83 7.24
N ARG A 247 -9.61 13.76 6.51
CA ARG A 247 -10.13 13.46 5.17
C ARG A 247 -10.63 12.04 5.15
N PHE A 248 -11.72 11.81 4.43
CA PHE A 248 -12.17 10.47 4.08
C PHE A 248 -11.28 9.90 2.97
N ASP A 249 -11.28 8.59 2.85
CA ASP A 249 -10.51 7.85 1.86
C ASP A 249 -10.93 8.15 0.40
N ASN A 250 -12.14 8.68 0.20
CA ASN A 250 -12.67 9.14 -1.08
C ASN A 250 -12.55 10.67 -1.28
N GLU A 251 -11.71 11.36 -0.49
CA GLU A 251 -11.49 12.81 -0.59
C GLU A 251 -10.05 13.12 -1.01
N PRO A 252 -9.76 12.98 -2.32
CA PRO A 252 -8.40 13.03 -2.81
C PRO A 252 -7.75 14.42 -2.65
N LEU A 253 -6.42 14.42 -2.70
CA LEU A 253 -5.61 15.64 -2.70
C LEU A 253 -5.48 16.25 -4.11
N THR A 254 -5.47 15.40 -5.12
CA THR A 254 -5.28 15.76 -6.53
C THR A 254 -6.30 15.03 -7.39
N ASN A 255 -6.61 15.56 -8.57
CA ASN A 255 -7.59 14.94 -9.48
C ASN A 255 -7.10 13.63 -10.10
N ASN A 256 -5.79 13.38 -10.10
CA ASN A 256 -5.17 12.22 -10.73
C ASN A 256 -5.27 10.96 -9.87
N LEU A 257 -5.53 11.10 -8.57
CA LEU A 257 -5.60 9.98 -7.65
C LEU A 257 -6.93 10.03 -6.90
N PRO A 258 -7.85 9.08 -7.09
CA PRO A 258 -9.21 9.17 -6.54
C PRO A 258 -9.30 8.89 -5.04
N TYR A 259 -8.21 8.46 -4.41
CA TYR A 259 -8.19 8.02 -3.02
C TYR A 259 -7.21 8.82 -2.15
N TYR A 260 -7.51 8.84 -0.86
CA TYR A 260 -6.67 9.44 0.18
C TYR A 260 -6.33 8.41 1.26
N SER A 261 -5.05 8.38 1.62
CA SER A 261 -4.58 7.85 2.91
C SER A 261 -3.38 8.68 3.35
N THR A 262 -3.05 8.61 4.63
CA THR A 262 -1.86 9.29 5.17
C THR A 262 -0.60 8.83 4.44
N THR A 263 -0.48 7.53 4.16
CA THR A 263 0.68 6.99 3.44
C THR A 263 0.70 7.40 1.98
N ILE A 264 -0.45 7.35 1.30
CA ILE A 264 -0.57 7.83 -0.09
C ILE A 264 -0.13 9.29 -0.19
N CYS A 265 -0.48 10.13 0.80
CA CYS A 265 -0.02 11.51 0.88
C CYS A 265 1.52 11.61 0.97
N PHE A 266 2.18 10.79 1.80
CA PHE A 266 3.63 10.77 1.90
C PHE A 266 4.31 10.29 0.61
N VAL A 267 3.76 9.25 -0.02
CA VAL A 267 4.24 8.73 -1.29
C VAL A 267 4.13 9.78 -2.39
N MET A 268 2.99 10.48 -2.46
CA MET A 268 2.77 11.57 -3.42
C MET A 268 3.77 12.72 -3.21
N CYS A 269 4.02 13.10 -1.95
CA CYS A 269 5.02 14.13 -1.62
C CYS A 269 6.43 13.74 -2.11
N ARG A 270 6.84 12.47 -1.92
CA ARG A 270 8.14 11.99 -2.41
C ARG A 270 8.20 11.91 -3.93
N TYR A 271 7.10 11.52 -4.57
CA TYR A 271 6.97 11.52 -6.02
C TYR A 271 7.13 12.94 -6.59
N GLU A 272 6.44 13.93 -6.03
CA GLU A 272 6.57 15.34 -6.45
C GLU A 272 8.00 15.86 -6.27
N MET A 273 8.65 15.49 -5.16
CA MET A 273 10.06 15.84 -4.93
C MET A 273 11.01 15.15 -5.93
N ALA A 274 10.76 13.88 -6.28
CA ALA A 274 11.54 13.18 -7.31
C ALA A 274 11.43 13.87 -8.67
N LEU A 275 10.22 14.28 -9.08
CA LEU A 275 10.03 15.03 -10.31
C LEU A 275 10.71 16.40 -10.26
N LYS A 276 10.60 17.13 -9.14
CA LYS A 276 11.19 18.47 -8.99
C LYS A 276 12.72 18.46 -8.99
N LEU A 277 13.34 17.46 -8.36
CA LEU A 277 14.79 17.40 -8.19
C LEU A 277 15.49 16.64 -9.31
N CYS A 278 14.89 15.56 -9.82
CA CYS A 278 15.51 14.65 -10.78
C CYS A 278 14.88 14.72 -12.18
N GLY A 279 13.69 15.29 -12.33
CA GLY A 279 12.96 15.33 -13.61
C GLY A 279 12.37 13.98 -14.04
N CYS A 280 12.47 12.95 -13.21
CA CYS A 280 11.98 11.60 -13.49
C CYS A 280 11.34 10.97 -12.24
N LYS A 281 10.58 9.89 -12.44
CA LYS A 281 9.96 9.12 -11.36
C LYS A 281 10.57 7.71 -11.31
N PRO A 282 10.84 7.15 -10.10
CA PRO A 282 11.11 5.73 -9.95
C PRO A 282 10.01 4.85 -10.53
N PHE A 283 10.38 3.67 -11.05
CA PHE A 283 9.45 2.74 -11.71
C PHE A 283 8.33 2.24 -10.77
N PHE A 284 8.56 2.21 -9.46
CA PHE A 284 7.53 1.84 -8.49
C PHE A 284 6.43 2.88 -8.26
N TYR A 285 6.54 4.08 -8.83
CA TYR A 285 5.46 5.07 -8.92
C TYR A 285 4.71 4.98 -10.25
N HIS A 286 4.54 3.76 -10.78
CA HIS A 286 3.86 3.51 -12.05
C HIS A 286 2.43 4.10 -12.09
N PHE A 287 1.72 4.05 -10.97
CA PHE A 287 0.35 4.54 -10.80
C PHE A 287 0.20 6.06 -10.65
N LEU A 288 1.31 6.81 -10.58
CA LEU A 288 1.32 8.28 -10.42
C LEU A 288 1.86 8.97 -11.67
N GLY A 289 1.07 9.84 -12.29
CA GLY A 289 1.43 10.60 -13.50
C GLY A 289 0.36 10.44 -14.55
#